data_AF-A0A3B9KPX0-F1
#
_entry.id   AF-A0A3B9KPX0-F1
#
_cell.length_a   1.000
_cell.length_b   1.000
_cell.length_c   1.000
_cell.angle_alpha   90.00
_cell.angle_beta   90.00
_cell.angle_gamma   90.00
#
_symmetry.space_group_name_H-M   'P 1'
#
loop_
_entity.id
_entity.type
_entity.pdbx_description
1 polymer ?
#
loop_
_entity_poly.entity_id
_entity_poly.type
_entity_poly.pdbx_seq_one_letter_code
_entity_poly.pdbx_strand_id
1 'polypeptide(L)'
;MKHVKGYLFSVALIALLQALICVKSLWADTLIAWDFAGYTGEEITVEAEVVHSFLAKTDSSFLIRRGPGIRHAPNNDRFNANNWTEADLSSAMDKGDYFEWEVYPVPGSVLQLTSVSLQIERSSTGPSCFTLRSSLDGFSEDLGSWEITTSSQNITVDLNSIPATESRLIFRLYGYGNTYTAGSAGFEGPGKDVIVEGTLSSKVPLPKKLSIPEATDSTLTLSWDIPDGELGTDWSGFYLFVRPDSSNMLDPTQLEKQTIRPNPVLSLSSIHEGSYCAGHIQDSTTCSLILSGITEGRFYYVTAYAYLVEDSDTSWSVQAPEKSVRYYPVVINEILADPATDISGDANGDGTRSASEDEFIELVNTSVSDADLSSWIICDSEGIRHVFPHGTVIPAGGIFVVFGGGSPNLPDSDAQIYLATSGTLSLNNSGESVCLRTHDSTLIDQHTWGSEGSQDQSLVRNPALTGPFVLHTSLSGTEAFSPGIITNYENSLPVSLSTFSGAASAYTVHLSWVTESETENAGFSITRQYEEEEPLLLANFTSNPELKGYGSTTERHVYHFT
;
A
#
# COMPACT_ATOMS: atom_id res chain seq x y z
N MET A 1 -36.60 -26.65 -24.25
CA MET A 1 -36.70 -25.18 -24.42
C MET A 1 -37.21 -24.55 -23.13
N LYS A 2 -36.33 -24.31 -22.17
CA LYS A 2 -36.51 -23.44 -20.99
C LYS A 2 -35.14 -23.35 -20.30
N HIS A 3 -34.84 -22.17 -19.76
CA HIS A 3 -33.63 -21.77 -19.03
C HIS A 3 -32.42 -21.24 -19.83
N VAL A 4 -32.57 -20.03 -20.36
CA VAL A 4 -31.44 -19.09 -20.53
C VAL A 4 -31.94 -17.68 -20.18
N LYS A 5 -32.04 -17.35 -18.89
CA LYS A 5 -32.20 -15.97 -18.37
C LYS A 5 -31.75 -15.97 -16.90
N GLY A 6 -30.43 -15.84 -16.67
CA GLY A 6 -29.89 -15.84 -15.31
C GLY A 6 -28.48 -15.28 -15.14
N TYR A 7 -27.71 -15.09 -16.22
CA TYR A 7 -26.29 -14.69 -16.12
C TYR A 7 -25.97 -13.28 -16.63
N LEU A 8 -26.95 -12.55 -17.19
CA LEU A 8 -26.76 -11.20 -17.72
C LEU A 8 -27.00 -10.07 -16.69
N PHE A 9 -27.41 -10.41 -15.46
CA PHE A 9 -27.71 -9.41 -14.42
C PHE A 9 -26.59 -9.21 -13.39
N SER A 10 -25.62 -10.12 -13.31
CA SER A 10 -24.52 -10.08 -12.33
C SER A 10 -23.25 -9.40 -12.86
N VAL A 11 -22.96 -9.52 -14.16
CA VAL A 11 -21.77 -8.88 -14.78
C VAL A 11 -21.97 -7.37 -14.96
N ALA A 12 -23.21 -6.93 -15.24
CA ALA A 12 -23.54 -5.52 -15.35
C ALA A 12 -23.53 -4.78 -14.00
N LEU A 13 -23.75 -5.49 -12.89
CA LEU A 13 -23.75 -4.89 -11.54
C LEU A 13 -22.32 -4.69 -11.00
N ILE A 14 -21.37 -5.54 -11.40
CA ILE A 14 -19.95 -5.42 -11.02
C ILE A 14 -19.23 -4.36 -11.88
N ALA A 15 -19.57 -4.25 -13.17
CA ALA A 15 -19.08 -3.17 -14.02
C ALA A 15 -19.63 -1.79 -13.62
N LEU A 16 -20.85 -1.72 -13.06
CA LEU A 16 -21.41 -0.48 -12.50
C LEU A 16 -20.78 -0.11 -11.14
N LEU A 17 -20.23 -1.07 -10.40
CA LEU A 17 -19.52 -0.84 -9.14
C LEU A 17 -18.09 -0.31 -9.34
N GLN A 18 -17.42 -0.66 -10.45
CA GLN A 18 -16.09 -0.13 -10.80
C GLN A 18 -16.12 1.22 -11.54
N ALA A 19 -17.26 1.61 -12.11
CA ALA A 19 -17.48 2.94 -12.67
C ALA A 19 -17.91 3.99 -11.61
N LEU A 20 -17.96 3.61 -10.33
CA LEU A 20 -18.24 4.51 -9.20
C LEU A 20 -16.99 5.00 -8.48
N ILE A 21 -15.83 5.00 -9.15
CA ILE A 21 -14.64 5.73 -8.68
C ILE A 21 -14.47 6.96 -9.57
N CYS A 22 -14.63 8.12 -8.92
CA CYS A 22 -14.36 9.47 -9.42
C CYS A 22 -15.42 10.11 -10.33
N VAL A 23 -16.68 10.08 -9.89
CA VAL A 23 -17.35 11.38 -9.75
C VAL A 23 -17.10 11.76 -8.31
N LYS A 24 -16.10 12.63 -8.04
CA LYS A 24 -16.11 13.39 -6.79
C LYS A 24 -17.42 14.17 -6.83
N SER A 25 -18.40 13.62 -6.13
CA SER A 25 -19.65 14.28 -5.84
C SER A 25 -19.31 15.69 -5.35
N LEU A 26 -19.85 16.73 -5.96
CA LEU A 26 -19.74 18.13 -5.50
C LEU A 26 -20.58 18.34 -4.22
N TRP A 27 -20.43 17.45 -3.25
CA TRP A 27 -21.06 17.54 -1.94
C TRP A 27 -19.98 17.92 -0.94
N ALA A 28 -20.32 18.79 0.00
CA ALA A 28 -19.42 19.17 1.07
C ALA A 28 -19.10 17.93 1.93
N ASP A 29 -17.83 17.75 2.27
CA ASP A 29 -17.37 16.73 3.19
C ASP A 29 -17.63 17.20 4.63
N THR A 30 -17.91 16.26 5.55
CA THR A 30 -17.83 16.55 6.99
C THR A 30 -16.36 16.74 7.36
N LEU A 31 -15.98 17.99 7.61
CA LEU A 31 -14.60 18.34 7.91
C LEU A 31 -14.24 18.02 9.34
N ILE A 32 -15.14 18.33 10.27
CA ILE A 32 -14.99 18.03 11.68
C ILE A 32 -16.36 17.89 12.34
N ALA A 33 -16.52 16.92 13.24
CA ALA A 33 -17.76 16.73 13.97
C ALA A 33 -17.58 16.15 15.39
N TRP A 34 -18.47 16.55 16.29
CA TRP A 34 -18.52 16.10 17.67
C TRP A 34 -19.84 15.37 17.96
N ASP A 35 -19.77 14.33 18.77
CA ASP A 35 -20.89 13.56 19.31
C ASP A 35 -20.75 13.56 20.83
N PHE A 36 -21.80 13.94 21.54
CA PHE A 36 -21.75 14.04 23.00
C PHE A 36 -22.49 12.90 23.71
N ALA A 37 -22.99 11.89 22.98
CA ALA A 37 -23.57 10.70 23.58
C ALA A 37 -22.56 9.98 24.51
N GLY A 38 -22.98 9.66 25.73
CA GLY A 38 -22.18 8.99 26.75
C GLY A 38 -21.35 9.91 27.65
N TYR A 39 -21.31 11.22 27.38
CA TYR A 39 -20.61 12.19 28.23
C TYR A 39 -21.44 12.60 29.47
N THR A 40 -20.80 13.21 30.46
CA THR A 40 -21.41 13.60 31.73
C THR A 40 -21.84 15.08 31.78
N GLY A 41 -21.36 15.89 30.85
CA GLY A 41 -21.54 17.35 30.81
C GLY A 41 -20.50 18.14 31.60
N GLU A 42 -19.63 17.45 32.36
CA GLU A 42 -18.58 18.07 33.16
C GLU A 42 -17.21 18.14 32.46
N GLU A 43 -17.12 17.65 31.23
CA GLU A 43 -15.87 17.64 30.47
C GLU A 43 -15.38 19.06 30.23
N ILE A 44 -14.09 19.31 30.45
CA ILE A 44 -13.49 20.63 30.24
C ILE A 44 -13.43 20.95 28.73
N THR A 45 -13.00 19.96 27.95
CA THR A 45 -12.94 19.97 26.48
C THR A 45 -13.35 18.60 25.97
N VAL A 46 -13.86 18.53 24.75
CA VAL A 46 -14.17 17.26 24.07
C VAL A 46 -13.48 17.25 22.71
N GLU A 47 -12.86 16.12 22.36
CA GLU A 47 -12.24 15.90 21.05
C GLU A 47 -13.29 15.51 20.01
N ALA A 48 -13.08 15.93 18.77
CA ALA A 48 -13.95 15.58 17.65
C ALA A 48 -13.85 14.10 17.34
N GLU A 49 -14.98 13.48 16.99
CA GLU A 49 -15.01 12.09 16.57
C GLU A 49 -14.67 11.95 15.07
N VAL A 50 -15.04 12.94 14.27
CA VAL A 50 -14.69 13.02 12.86
C VAL A 50 -13.70 14.15 12.67
N VAL A 51 -12.57 13.86 12.04
CA VAL A 51 -11.54 14.84 11.69
C VAL A 51 -11.05 14.54 10.28
N HIS A 52 -11.23 15.49 9.36
CA HIS A 52 -10.69 15.39 8.02
C HIS A 52 -9.16 15.45 8.05
N SER A 53 -8.50 14.59 7.29
CA SER A 53 -7.04 14.41 7.31
C SER A 53 -6.24 15.66 6.92
N PHE A 54 -6.89 16.63 6.27
CA PHE A 54 -6.28 17.87 5.82
C PHE A 54 -6.51 19.05 6.79
N LEU A 55 -6.96 18.78 8.02
CA LEU A 55 -6.95 19.77 9.09
C LEU A 55 -5.61 19.72 9.85
N ALA A 56 -4.98 20.88 10.05
CA ALA A 56 -3.72 21.03 10.76
C ALA A 56 -3.86 20.77 12.25
N LYS A 57 -2.80 20.21 12.84
CA LYS A 57 -2.62 20.12 14.29
C LYS A 57 -2.08 21.45 14.85
N THR A 58 -2.68 21.91 15.93
CA THR A 58 -2.38 23.10 16.71
C THR A 58 -2.39 22.72 18.21
N ASP A 59 -2.16 23.71 19.06
CA ASP A 59 -2.35 23.60 20.51
C ASP A 59 -3.81 23.38 20.95
N SER A 60 -4.76 23.55 20.04
CA SER A 60 -6.21 23.51 20.25
C SER A 60 -6.96 22.58 19.30
N SER A 61 -6.25 21.88 18.43
CA SER A 61 -6.88 21.16 17.32
C SER A 61 -7.89 20.14 17.80
N PHE A 62 -9.00 20.12 17.06
CA PHE A 62 -10.06 19.14 17.18
C PHE A 62 -10.84 19.18 18.50
N LEU A 63 -10.60 20.19 19.33
CA LEU A 63 -11.30 20.37 20.59
C LEU A 63 -12.49 21.33 20.41
N ILE A 64 -13.61 21.00 21.06
CA ILE A 64 -14.62 21.96 21.44
C ILE A 64 -14.45 22.33 22.92
N ARG A 65 -14.61 23.61 23.24
CA ARG A 65 -14.41 24.15 24.58
C ARG A 65 -15.38 25.27 24.92
N ARG A 66 -15.34 25.67 26.19
CA ARG A 66 -16.10 26.79 26.73
C ARG A 66 -15.21 28.02 26.87
N GLY A 67 -15.79 29.19 26.63
CA GLY A 67 -15.18 30.46 26.97
C GLY A 67 -15.12 30.65 28.49
N PRO A 68 -14.30 31.62 28.95
CA PRO A 68 -14.02 31.81 30.38
C PRO A 68 -15.21 32.31 31.20
N GLY A 69 -16.29 32.78 30.57
CA GLY A 69 -17.47 33.33 31.25
C GLY A 69 -18.46 32.27 31.74
N ILE A 70 -18.48 31.10 31.11
CA ILE A 70 -19.39 29.99 31.44
C ILE A 70 -18.66 28.84 32.15
N ARG A 71 -19.42 27.95 32.80
CA ARG A 71 -18.85 26.82 33.56
C ARG A 71 -19.44 25.50 33.08
N HIS A 72 -18.63 24.44 33.10
CA HIS A 72 -19.13 23.08 32.91
C HIS A 72 -20.14 22.72 34.02
N ALA A 73 -21.12 21.86 33.71
CA ALA A 73 -22.13 21.45 34.67
C ALA A 73 -22.71 20.07 34.28
N PRO A 74 -23.02 19.20 35.26
CA PRO A 74 -23.45 17.84 34.97
C PRO A 74 -24.79 17.83 34.23
N ASN A 75 -24.80 17.17 33.08
CA ASN A 75 -25.97 16.77 32.31
C ASN A 75 -25.53 15.68 31.32
N ASN A 76 -26.05 14.46 31.49
CA ASN A 76 -25.61 13.31 30.70
C ASN A 76 -25.88 13.55 29.20
N ASP A 77 -25.07 12.90 28.36
CA ASP A 77 -25.17 12.88 26.91
C ASP A 77 -25.04 14.26 26.24
N ARG A 78 -24.38 15.22 26.91
CA ARG A 78 -24.31 16.62 26.48
C ARG A 78 -22.97 17.27 26.77
N PHE A 79 -22.46 18.11 25.86
CA PHE A 79 -21.44 19.10 26.22
C PHE A 79 -22.10 20.34 26.82
N ASN A 80 -22.27 20.32 28.15
CA ASN A 80 -23.17 21.24 28.85
C ASN A 80 -22.45 22.39 29.57
N ALA A 81 -23.09 23.55 29.64
CA ALA A 81 -22.59 24.70 30.41
C ALA A 81 -23.70 25.42 31.17
N ASN A 82 -23.37 26.02 32.31
CA ASN A 82 -24.19 26.98 33.03
C ASN A 82 -23.44 28.31 33.22
N ASN A 83 -23.97 29.19 34.08
CA ASN A 83 -23.43 30.54 34.32
C ASN A 83 -23.57 31.48 33.12
N TRP A 84 -24.65 31.36 32.36
CA TRP A 84 -25.01 32.29 31.29
C TRP A 84 -25.69 33.54 31.87
N THR A 85 -24.89 34.49 32.33
CA THR A 85 -25.38 35.64 33.13
C THR A 85 -25.60 36.92 32.35
N GLU A 86 -25.22 36.92 31.07
CA GLU A 86 -25.17 38.13 30.27
C GLU A 86 -26.48 38.39 29.52
N ALA A 87 -26.95 39.64 29.62
CA ALA A 87 -28.25 40.05 29.10
C ALA A 87 -28.25 40.28 27.59
N ASP A 88 -27.09 40.60 27.02
CA ASP A 88 -26.92 40.93 25.61
C ASP A 88 -25.61 40.37 25.04
N LEU A 89 -25.49 40.40 23.71
CA LEU A 89 -24.31 39.89 23.00
C LEU A 89 -23.02 40.63 23.40
N SER A 90 -23.08 41.94 23.62
CA SER A 90 -21.89 42.73 23.95
C SER A 90 -21.30 42.29 25.29
N SER A 91 -22.15 42.13 26.30
CA SER A 91 -21.75 41.64 27.62
C SER A 91 -21.28 40.19 27.58
N ALA A 92 -21.94 39.32 26.80
CA ALA A 92 -21.49 37.95 26.56
C ALA A 92 -20.10 37.87 25.89
N MET A 93 -19.82 38.75 24.92
CA MET A 93 -18.50 38.84 24.28
C MET A 93 -17.42 39.31 25.26
N ASP A 94 -17.72 40.34 26.07
CA ASP A 94 -16.79 40.88 27.06
C ASP A 94 -16.45 39.88 28.17
N LYS A 95 -17.41 39.03 28.57
CA LYS A 95 -17.21 37.99 29.59
C LYS A 95 -16.70 36.67 29.04
N GLY A 96 -16.89 36.41 27.75
CA GLY A 96 -16.53 35.17 27.11
C GLY A 96 -17.55 34.04 27.35
N ASP A 97 -18.84 34.37 27.23
CA ASP A 97 -19.95 33.43 27.32
C ASP A 97 -20.19 32.76 25.95
N TYR A 98 -19.34 31.79 25.60
CA TYR A 98 -19.44 31.08 24.32
C TYR A 98 -18.96 29.63 24.38
N PHE A 99 -19.39 28.84 23.40
CA PHE A 99 -18.67 27.64 22.96
C PHE A 99 -17.71 28.00 21.83
N GLU A 100 -16.54 27.36 21.78
CA GLU A 100 -15.49 27.63 20.78
C GLU A 100 -14.94 26.33 20.20
N TRP A 101 -14.73 26.35 18.89
CA TRP A 101 -13.98 25.34 18.15
C TRP A 101 -13.21 26.03 17.01
N GLU A 102 -12.33 25.29 16.35
CA GLU A 102 -11.57 25.80 15.22
C GLU A 102 -11.58 24.86 14.04
N VAL A 103 -11.32 25.44 12.87
CA VAL A 103 -10.92 24.74 11.66
C VAL A 103 -9.69 25.42 11.11
N TYR A 104 -8.67 24.62 10.79
CA TYR A 104 -7.44 25.12 10.23
C TYR A 104 -6.98 24.16 9.14
N PRO A 105 -6.96 24.56 7.85
CA PRO A 105 -6.36 23.74 6.81
C PRO A 105 -4.88 23.48 7.12
N VAL A 106 -4.37 22.30 6.77
CA VAL A 106 -2.92 22.07 6.73
C VAL A 106 -2.27 23.11 5.80
N PRO A 107 -1.05 23.59 6.10
CA PRO A 107 -0.37 24.55 5.23
C PRO A 107 -0.36 24.13 3.76
N GLY A 108 -0.77 25.06 2.89
CA GLY A 108 -0.93 24.88 1.44
C GLY A 108 -2.13 24.04 1.01
N SER A 109 -3.11 23.85 1.91
CA SER A 109 -4.50 23.60 1.55
C SER A 109 -5.36 24.85 1.65
N VAL A 110 -6.39 24.87 0.81
CA VAL A 110 -7.46 25.85 0.82
C VAL A 110 -8.70 25.21 1.43
N LEU A 111 -9.25 25.87 2.45
CA LEU A 111 -10.51 25.54 3.09
C LEU A 111 -11.63 26.38 2.45
N GLN A 112 -12.68 25.73 1.96
CA GLN A 112 -13.93 26.38 1.61
C GLN A 112 -15.06 25.80 2.46
N LEU A 113 -15.65 26.61 3.33
CA LEU A 113 -16.76 26.18 4.17
C LEU A 113 -18.08 26.21 3.40
N THR A 114 -18.99 25.31 3.79
CA THR A 114 -20.34 25.22 3.24
C THR A 114 -21.38 25.39 4.33
N SER A 115 -21.24 24.71 5.46
CA SER A 115 -22.21 24.81 6.55
C SER A 115 -21.60 24.56 7.92
N VAL A 116 -22.29 25.03 8.96
CA VAL A 116 -22.17 24.44 10.30
C VAL A 116 -23.56 24.10 10.82
N SER A 117 -23.72 22.88 11.31
CA SER A 117 -24.93 22.41 11.97
C SER A 117 -24.70 22.26 13.47
N LEU A 118 -25.62 22.79 14.26
CA LEU A 118 -25.58 22.87 15.71
C LEU A 118 -26.88 22.34 16.27
N GLN A 119 -26.81 21.29 17.06
CA GLN A 119 -27.95 20.76 17.79
C GLN A 119 -27.95 21.31 19.21
N ILE A 120 -28.59 22.46 19.41
CA ILE A 120 -28.56 23.22 20.67
C ILE A 120 -29.70 22.77 21.57
N GLU A 121 -29.36 22.48 22.82
CA GLU A 121 -30.33 22.26 23.88
C GLU A 121 -30.14 23.23 25.04
N ARG A 122 -31.25 23.67 25.64
CA ARG A 122 -31.24 24.59 26.77
C ARG A 122 -32.33 24.29 27.79
N SER A 123 -32.03 24.64 29.05
CA SER A 123 -33.03 24.71 30.12
C SER A 123 -33.94 25.93 29.97
N SER A 124 -35.08 25.95 30.67
CA SER A 124 -36.04 27.08 30.67
C SER A 124 -35.47 28.38 31.25
N THR A 125 -34.38 28.30 32.02
CA THR A 125 -33.67 29.46 32.61
C THR A 125 -32.28 29.68 32.02
N GLY A 126 -31.87 28.87 31.04
CA GLY A 126 -30.62 29.02 30.28
C GLY A 126 -30.74 30.07 29.17
N PRO A 127 -29.65 30.43 28.47
CA PRO A 127 -29.62 31.51 27.49
C PRO A 127 -30.70 31.31 26.42
N SER A 128 -31.46 32.35 26.12
CA SER A 128 -32.54 32.29 25.11
C SER A 128 -32.07 32.79 23.75
N CYS A 129 -30.95 33.50 23.67
CA CYS A 129 -30.41 34.05 22.44
C CYS A 129 -29.03 33.46 22.16
N PHE A 130 -28.78 33.16 20.89
CA PHE A 130 -27.49 32.63 20.43
C PHE A 130 -27.01 33.36 19.18
N THR A 131 -25.72 33.65 19.13
CA THR A 131 -25.08 34.27 17.95
C THR A 131 -23.79 33.54 17.61
N LEU A 132 -23.65 33.12 16.36
CA LEU A 132 -22.43 32.54 15.82
C LEU A 132 -21.57 33.63 15.16
N ARG A 133 -20.28 33.70 15.52
CA ARG A 133 -19.28 34.54 14.85
C ARG A 133 -18.02 33.74 14.55
N SER A 134 -17.15 34.28 13.69
CA SER A 134 -15.83 33.71 13.41
C SER A 134 -14.70 34.73 13.56
N SER A 135 -13.47 34.25 13.63
CA SER A 135 -12.27 35.10 13.67
C SER A 135 -11.92 35.76 12.34
N LEU A 136 -12.64 35.48 11.25
CA LEU A 136 -12.37 36.00 9.90
C LEU A 136 -12.23 37.53 9.87
N ASP A 137 -13.04 38.20 10.67
CA ASP A 137 -13.13 39.65 10.78
C ASP A 137 -12.86 40.13 12.23
N GLY A 138 -12.23 39.29 13.05
CA GLY A 138 -12.03 39.58 14.47
C GLY A 138 -13.32 39.48 15.30
N PHE A 139 -14.28 38.67 14.88
CA PHE A 139 -15.59 38.47 15.52
C PHE A 139 -16.48 39.71 15.48
N SER A 140 -16.43 40.52 14.41
CA SER A 140 -17.23 41.75 14.30
C SER A 140 -18.64 41.52 13.75
N GLU A 141 -18.79 40.64 12.77
CA GLU A 141 -20.05 40.34 12.08
C GLU A 141 -20.66 39.02 12.55
N ASP A 142 -21.99 38.96 12.48
CA ASP A 142 -22.76 37.76 12.80
C ASP A 142 -22.83 36.84 11.58
N LEU A 143 -22.45 35.57 11.75
CA LEU A 143 -22.76 34.52 10.78
C LEU A 143 -24.21 34.04 10.90
N GLY A 144 -24.80 34.19 12.09
CA GLY A 144 -26.20 33.96 12.35
C GLY A 144 -26.56 34.27 13.80
N SER A 145 -27.82 34.68 14.02
CA SER A 145 -28.35 35.06 15.34
C SER A 145 -29.78 34.55 15.49
N TRP A 146 -30.09 33.93 16.62
CA TRP A 146 -31.37 33.24 16.85
C TRP A 146 -31.87 33.43 18.28
N GLU A 147 -33.19 33.53 18.43
CA GLU A 147 -33.88 33.40 19.71
C GLU A 147 -34.50 32.00 19.79
N ILE A 148 -34.02 31.18 20.73
CA ILE A 148 -34.47 29.80 20.96
C ILE A 148 -35.49 29.81 22.10
N THR A 149 -36.76 29.56 21.78
CA THR A 149 -37.86 29.52 22.78
C THR A 149 -38.21 28.10 23.24
N THR A 150 -37.71 27.07 22.55
CA THR A 150 -37.88 25.64 22.87
C THR A 150 -36.71 25.10 23.70
N SER A 151 -36.81 23.84 24.15
CA SER A 151 -35.73 23.17 24.89
C SER A 151 -34.64 22.59 23.99
N SER A 152 -34.94 22.38 22.70
CA SER A 152 -34.04 21.78 21.71
C SER A 152 -34.30 22.41 20.35
N GLN A 153 -33.24 22.68 19.58
CA GLN A 153 -33.31 23.23 18.24
C GLN A 153 -32.08 22.87 17.41
N ASN A 154 -32.31 22.41 16.18
CA ASN A 154 -31.25 22.21 15.19
C ASN A 154 -31.12 23.48 14.34
N ILE A 155 -29.92 24.02 14.27
CA ILE A 155 -29.57 25.21 13.52
C ILE A 155 -28.52 24.83 12.48
N THR A 156 -28.78 25.10 11.22
CA THR A 156 -27.79 25.01 10.15
C THR A 156 -27.51 26.41 9.62
N VAL A 157 -26.25 26.81 9.64
CA VAL A 157 -25.78 28.10 9.14
C VAL A 157 -25.14 27.88 7.78
N ASP A 158 -25.57 28.65 6.78
CA ASP A 158 -24.92 28.69 5.47
C ASP A 158 -23.62 29.50 5.58
N LEU A 159 -22.50 28.86 5.25
CA LEU A 159 -21.16 29.46 5.31
C LEU A 159 -20.56 29.69 3.91
N ASN A 160 -21.32 29.49 2.82
CA ASN A 160 -20.81 29.68 1.45
C ASN A 160 -20.38 31.12 1.15
N SER A 161 -20.81 32.10 1.96
CA SER A 161 -20.37 33.50 1.87
C SER A 161 -18.98 33.75 2.46
N ILE A 162 -18.45 32.83 3.28
CA ILE A 162 -17.08 32.89 3.77
C ILE A 162 -16.13 32.59 2.61
N PRO A 163 -15.18 33.49 2.28
CA PRO A 163 -14.21 33.24 1.23
C PRO A 163 -13.33 32.03 1.55
N ALA A 164 -12.90 31.34 0.50
CA ALA A 164 -11.87 30.32 0.60
C ALA A 164 -10.63 30.88 1.33
N THR A 165 -10.08 30.11 2.28
CA THR A 165 -9.01 30.59 3.16
C THR A 165 -7.98 29.52 3.43
N GLU A 166 -6.74 29.95 3.65
CA GLU A 166 -5.61 29.13 4.12
C GLU A 166 -5.35 29.35 5.62
N SER A 167 -6.08 30.27 6.25
CA SER A 167 -5.87 30.69 7.63
C SER A 167 -6.71 29.88 8.61
N ARG A 168 -6.23 29.79 9.86
CA ARG A 168 -6.99 29.25 10.99
C ARG A 168 -8.23 30.12 11.22
N LEU A 169 -9.40 29.48 11.25
CA LEU A 169 -10.67 30.09 11.62
C LEU A 169 -11.13 29.54 12.97
N ILE A 170 -11.46 30.44 13.88
CA ILE A 170 -12.05 30.13 15.18
C ILE A 170 -13.53 30.52 15.11
N PHE A 171 -14.41 29.62 15.52
CA PHE A 171 -15.84 29.89 15.66
C PHE A 171 -16.21 30.06 17.12
N ARG A 172 -17.11 31.01 17.39
CA ARG A 172 -17.69 31.20 18.72
C ARG A 172 -19.19 31.29 18.63
N LEU A 173 -19.87 30.40 19.36
CA LEU A 173 -21.31 30.45 19.57
C LEU A 173 -21.58 31.11 20.93
N TYR A 174 -21.91 32.38 20.92
CA TYR A 174 -22.25 33.15 22.12
C TYR A 174 -23.67 32.85 22.56
N GLY A 175 -23.89 32.70 23.86
CA GLY A 175 -25.21 32.53 24.48
C GLY A 175 -25.51 33.68 25.44
N TYR A 176 -26.71 34.26 25.35
CA TYR A 176 -27.12 35.42 26.15
C TYR A 176 -28.65 35.50 26.29
N GLY A 177 -29.14 36.59 26.88
CA GLY A 177 -30.57 36.87 27.01
C GLY A 177 -31.20 36.39 28.32
N ASN A 178 -30.37 35.93 29.26
CA ASN A 178 -30.80 35.59 30.62
C ASN A 178 -29.75 36.03 31.65
N THR A 179 -30.18 36.21 32.90
CA THR A 179 -29.33 36.71 34.00
C THR A 179 -29.23 35.73 35.17
N TYR A 180 -29.54 34.44 34.90
CA TYR A 180 -29.59 33.39 35.91
C TYR A 180 -28.37 32.46 35.82
N THR A 181 -27.66 32.28 36.94
CA THR A 181 -26.46 31.44 37.00
C THR A 181 -26.75 29.94 36.85
N ALA A 182 -27.95 29.49 37.25
CA ALA A 182 -28.32 28.07 37.26
C ALA A 182 -28.79 27.55 35.90
N GLY A 183 -29.19 28.43 34.97
CA GLY A 183 -29.63 28.03 33.64
C GLY A 183 -28.51 27.36 32.86
N SER A 184 -28.84 26.27 32.17
CA SER A 184 -27.91 25.53 31.31
C SER A 184 -28.25 25.59 29.83
N ALA A 185 -27.21 25.43 29.00
CA ALA A 185 -27.28 25.17 27.57
C ALA A 185 -26.07 24.33 27.13
N GLY A 186 -26.21 23.61 26.02
CA GLY A 186 -25.17 22.75 25.45
C GLY A 186 -25.63 22.12 24.14
N PHE A 187 -24.96 21.04 23.74
CA PHE A 187 -25.27 20.30 22.52
C PHE A 187 -25.66 18.85 22.83
N GLU A 188 -26.80 18.38 22.34
CA GLU A 188 -27.30 17.01 22.57
C GLU A 188 -28.30 16.56 21.50
N GLY A 189 -28.08 15.36 20.94
CA GLY A 189 -28.89 14.85 19.86
C GLY A 189 -28.59 13.43 19.39
N PRO A 190 -29.38 12.92 18.43
CA PRO A 190 -29.04 11.68 17.75
C PRO A 190 -27.90 11.91 16.75
N GLY A 191 -26.77 11.24 16.95
CA GLY A 191 -25.63 11.30 16.04
C GLY A 191 -24.70 12.47 16.34
N LYS A 192 -24.19 13.15 15.31
CA LYS A 192 -23.25 14.27 15.49
C LYS A 192 -24.01 15.57 15.81
N ASP A 193 -23.62 16.20 16.90
CA ASP A 193 -24.32 17.36 17.49
C ASP A 193 -23.76 18.70 17.01
N VAL A 194 -22.47 18.73 16.68
CA VAL A 194 -21.80 19.87 16.03
C VAL A 194 -21.09 19.32 14.79
N ILE A 195 -21.45 19.83 13.62
CA ILE A 195 -20.93 19.36 12.33
C ILE A 195 -20.49 20.57 11.53
N VAL A 196 -19.22 20.60 11.10
CA VAL A 196 -18.73 21.60 10.15
C VAL A 196 -18.48 20.92 8.82
N GLU A 197 -19.06 21.48 7.77
CA GLU A 197 -18.99 20.94 6.41
C GLU A 197 -18.32 21.92 5.46
N GLY A 198 -17.61 21.38 4.47
CA GLY A 198 -16.95 22.17 3.44
C GLY A 198 -16.11 21.30 2.53
N THR A 199 -15.16 21.92 1.84
CA THR A 199 -14.14 21.24 1.06
C THR A 199 -12.75 21.67 1.52
N LEU A 200 -11.84 20.70 1.56
CA LEU A 200 -10.41 20.93 1.75
C LEU A 200 -9.70 20.45 0.50
N SER A 201 -9.03 21.36 -0.20
CA SER A 201 -8.27 21.05 -1.40
C SER A 201 -6.86 21.60 -1.29
N SER A 202 -5.87 20.79 -1.66
CA SER A 202 -4.50 21.26 -1.82
C SER A 202 -4.46 22.44 -2.82
N LYS A 203 -3.79 23.54 -2.46
CA LYS A 203 -3.50 24.67 -3.37
C LYS A 203 -2.56 24.21 -4.47
N VAL A 204 -1.59 23.36 -4.11
CA VAL A 204 -0.61 22.80 -5.03
C VAL A 204 -1.11 21.44 -5.53
N PRO A 205 -1.21 21.24 -6.86
CA PRO A 205 -1.64 19.97 -7.42
C PRO A 205 -0.65 18.85 -7.10
N LEU A 206 -1.18 17.70 -6.71
CA LEU A 206 -0.40 16.50 -6.43
C LEU A 206 -0.10 15.70 -7.71
N PRO A 207 1.00 14.93 -7.76
CA PRO A 207 1.15 13.89 -8.77
C PRO A 207 -0.02 12.91 -8.65
N LYS A 208 -0.64 12.56 -9.77
CA LYS A 208 -1.80 11.66 -9.77
C LYS A 208 -1.36 10.23 -9.97
N LYS A 209 -2.21 9.29 -9.57
CA LYS A 209 -1.97 7.85 -9.74
C LYS A 209 -0.58 7.40 -9.27
N LEU A 210 -0.05 8.04 -8.22
CA LEU A 210 1.16 7.56 -7.56
C LEU A 210 0.95 6.09 -7.24
N SER A 211 1.83 5.24 -7.74
CA SER A 211 1.69 3.79 -7.70
C SER A 211 3.05 3.12 -7.68
N ILE A 212 3.03 1.86 -7.29
CA ILE A 212 4.16 0.96 -7.35
C ILE A 212 3.79 -0.09 -8.42
N PRO A 213 4.07 0.16 -9.71
CA PRO A 213 3.70 -0.78 -10.76
C PRO A 213 4.39 -2.14 -10.68
N GLU A 214 5.61 -2.18 -10.14
CA GLU A 214 6.47 -3.37 -10.15
C GLU A 214 7.46 -3.34 -8.97
N ALA A 215 7.70 -4.52 -8.39
CA ALA A 215 8.73 -4.75 -7.38
C ALA A 215 9.47 -6.07 -7.67
N THR A 216 10.80 -6.04 -7.59
CA THR A 216 11.69 -7.20 -7.76
C THR A 216 12.45 -7.48 -6.47
N ASP A 217 13.38 -8.42 -6.50
CA ASP A 217 14.19 -8.81 -5.33
C ASP A 217 15.04 -7.67 -4.77
N SER A 218 15.31 -6.67 -5.60
CA SER A 218 16.28 -5.62 -5.33
C SER A 218 15.82 -4.23 -5.72
N THR A 219 14.73 -4.11 -6.49
CA THR A 219 14.23 -2.82 -6.99
C THR A 219 12.74 -2.59 -6.79
N LEU A 220 12.37 -1.32 -6.63
CA LEU A 220 11.00 -0.83 -6.58
C LEU A 220 10.79 0.23 -7.66
N THR A 221 9.91 -0.02 -8.61
CA THR A 221 9.54 1.00 -9.61
C THR A 221 8.38 1.82 -9.08
N LEU A 222 8.55 3.14 -9.05
CA LEU A 222 7.51 4.12 -8.75
C LEU A 222 7.02 4.75 -10.05
N SER A 223 5.72 5.02 -10.15
CA SER A 223 5.12 5.69 -11.31
C SER A 223 4.02 6.67 -10.88
N TRP A 224 3.86 7.75 -11.65
CA TRP A 224 2.85 8.78 -11.43
C TRP A 224 2.51 9.52 -12.72
N ASP A 225 1.31 10.11 -12.77
CA ASP A 225 0.97 11.15 -13.73
C ASP A 225 1.43 12.52 -13.18
N ILE A 226 1.91 13.39 -14.06
CA ILE A 226 2.35 14.76 -13.72
C ILE A 226 1.20 15.53 -13.04
N PRO A 227 1.48 16.38 -12.03
CA PRO A 227 0.48 17.28 -11.46
C PRO A 227 -0.29 18.06 -12.52
N ASP A 228 -1.57 18.34 -12.26
CA ASP A 228 -2.33 19.27 -13.10
C ASP A 228 -1.74 20.67 -13.08
N GLY A 229 -2.03 21.48 -14.10
CA GLY A 229 -1.61 22.87 -14.15
C GLY A 229 -0.22 23.11 -14.74
N GLU A 230 0.19 24.37 -14.76
CA GLU A 230 1.43 24.85 -15.38
C GLU A 230 2.59 24.87 -14.37
N LEU A 231 3.71 24.21 -14.72
CA LEU A 231 4.96 24.27 -13.96
C LEU A 231 5.47 25.71 -13.90
N GLY A 232 5.76 26.19 -12.69
CA GLY A 232 6.15 27.56 -12.37
C GLY A 232 4.99 28.46 -11.93
N THR A 233 3.74 28.07 -12.22
CA THR A 233 2.53 28.82 -11.87
C THR A 233 1.70 28.10 -10.80
N ASP A 234 1.32 26.85 -11.06
CA ASP A 234 0.47 26.06 -10.16
C ASP A 234 1.29 25.17 -9.21
N TRP A 235 2.48 24.77 -9.66
CA TRP A 235 3.47 24.00 -8.88
C TRP A 235 4.88 24.31 -9.37
N SER A 236 5.90 24.14 -8.53
CA SER A 236 7.32 24.35 -8.85
C SER A 236 8.15 23.07 -8.82
N GLY A 237 7.62 22.01 -8.24
CA GLY A 237 8.22 20.69 -8.18
C GLY A 237 7.50 19.81 -7.16
N PHE A 238 7.94 18.57 -7.03
CA PHE A 238 7.52 17.70 -5.94
C PHE A 238 8.63 16.76 -5.50
N TYR A 239 8.57 16.34 -4.24
CA TYR A 239 9.45 15.36 -3.65
C TYR A 239 8.74 14.02 -3.52
N LEU A 240 9.49 12.94 -3.75
CA LEU A 240 9.09 11.58 -3.41
C LEU A 240 9.85 11.15 -2.17
N PHE A 241 9.12 10.70 -1.16
CA PHE A 241 9.67 10.16 0.07
C PHE A 241 9.32 8.68 0.19
N VAL A 242 10.30 7.91 0.65
CA VAL A 242 10.18 6.47 0.84
C VAL A 242 10.66 6.13 2.24
N ARG A 243 9.88 5.30 2.93
CA ARG A 243 10.15 4.89 4.30
C ARG A 243 10.04 3.36 4.40
N PRO A 244 11.10 2.64 4.80
CA PRO A 244 10.95 1.26 5.24
C PRO A 244 10.26 1.24 6.61
N ASP A 245 9.77 0.07 7.04
CA ASP A 245 9.31 -0.11 8.43
C ASP A 245 10.41 0.22 9.48
N SER A 246 10.05 0.18 10.77
CA SER A 246 10.79 0.78 11.88
C SER A 246 12.23 0.27 12.13
N SER A 247 12.80 -0.61 11.30
CA SER A 247 14.21 -1.01 11.41
C SER A 247 15.01 -0.87 10.09
N ASN A 248 15.50 0.36 9.89
CA ASN A 248 16.78 0.77 9.28
C ASN A 248 17.09 0.65 7.78
N MET A 249 17.59 1.79 7.27
CA MET A 249 18.59 2.03 6.21
C MET A 249 18.26 1.53 4.79
N LEU A 250 17.36 2.25 4.10
CA LEU A 250 17.53 2.41 2.65
C LEU A 250 18.93 3.00 2.42
N ASP A 251 19.78 2.35 1.61
CA ASP A 251 21.10 2.88 1.26
C ASP A 251 20.93 4.19 0.45
N PRO A 252 21.21 5.36 1.03
CA PRO A 252 21.01 6.64 0.36
C PRO A 252 22.00 6.87 -0.79
N THR A 253 22.97 5.96 -0.99
CA THR A 253 23.96 6.03 -2.07
C THR A 253 23.48 5.39 -3.37
N GLN A 254 22.39 4.61 -3.34
CA GLN A 254 21.76 3.98 -4.51
C GLN A 254 20.69 4.84 -5.19
N LEU A 255 20.24 5.90 -4.52
CA LEU A 255 19.35 6.90 -5.11
C LEU A 255 20.22 7.87 -5.92
N GLU A 256 19.96 8.02 -7.21
CA GLU A 256 20.58 9.07 -8.01
C GLU A 256 20.34 10.41 -7.31
N LYS A 257 21.38 10.92 -6.65
CA LYS A 257 21.39 12.26 -6.07
C LYS A 257 21.32 13.26 -7.21
N GLN A 258 20.13 13.53 -7.71
CA GLN A 258 19.86 14.81 -8.37
C GLN A 258 19.73 15.87 -7.26
N THR A 259 20.88 16.21 -6.69
CA THR A 259 21.22 17.40 -5.91
C THR A 259 20.11 17.99 -5.02
N ILE A 260 20.02 17.54 -3.76
CA ILE A 260 19.39 18.37 -2.73
C ILE A 260 20.38 19.45 -2.30
N ARG A 261 20.02 20.72 -2.55
CA ARG A 261 20.36 21.78 -1.58
C ARG A 261 19.32 21.66 -0.47
N PRO A 262 19.70 21.44 0.80
CA PRO A 262 18.72 21.56 1.87
C PRO A 262 18.26 23.02 1.87
N ASN A 263 17.02 23.28 1.48
CA ASN A 263 16.39 24.57 1.76
C ASN A 263 15.49 24.39 2.99
N PRO A 264 15.50 25.33 3.95
CA PRO A 264 15.12 25.11 5.35
C PRO A 264 13.60 25.11 5.62
N VAL A 265 12.76 24.80 4.62
CA VAL A 265 11.30 25.05 4.71
C VAL A 265 10.45 23.85 4.27
N LEU A 266 10.94 22.62 4.45
CA LEU A 266 10.01 21.54 4.78
C LEU A 266 9.78 21.63 6.27
N SER A 267 8.55 21.92 6.69
CA SER A 267 8.18 21.66 8.09
C SER A 267 8.39 20.16 8.31
N LEU A 268 9.42 19.79 9.07
CA LEU A 268 9.75 18.39 9.36
C LEU A 268 8.56 17.65 9.99
N SER A 269 7.60 18.37 10.58
CA SER A 269 6.35 17.82 11.09
C SER A 269 5.40 17.24 10.04
N SER A 270 5.59 17.54 8.76
CA SER A 270 4.73 17.04 7.67
C SER A 270 5.25 15.75 7.04
N ILE A 271 6.51 15.36 7.28
CA ILE A 271 7.11 14.15 6.72
C ILE A 271 7.12 13.08 7.81
N HIS A 272 6.68 11.86 7.48
CA HIS A 272 6.77 10.74 8.42
C HIS A 272 8.22 10.52 8.88
N GLU A 273 8.43 10.42 10.19
CA GLU A 273 9.72 10.10 10.78
C GLU A 273 10.32 8.84 10.14
N GLY A 274 11.61 8.88 9.80
CA GLY A 274 12.30 7.78 9.11
C GLY A 274 12.11 7.73 7.59
N SER A 275 11.44 8.71 6.98
CA SER A 275 11.36 8.82 5.52
C SER A 275 12.66 9.35 4.91
N TYR A 276 13.02 8.80 3.76
CA TYR A 276 14.14 9.21 2.92
C TYR A 276 13.61 9.87 1.65
N CYS A 277 14.21 10.98 1.24
CA CYS A 277 13.88 11.59 -0.05
C CYS A 277 14.45 10.71 -1.17
N ALA A 278 13.56 10.05 -1.90
CA ALA A 278 13.88 9.20 -3.05
C ALA A 278 14.10 10.01 -4.34
N GLY A 279 13.42 11.15 -4.48
CA GLY A 279 13.57 11.99 -5.67
C GLY A 279 13.02 13.40 -5.49
N HIS A 280 13.54 14.33 -6.27
CA HIS A 280 13.05 15.70 -6.39
C HIS A 280 12.81 16.01 -7.87
N ILE A 281 11.55 16.16 -8.24
CA ILE A 281 11.11 16.30 -9.63
C ILE A 281 10.73 17.76 -9.85
N GLN A 282 11.38 18.39 -10.83
CA GLN A 282 11.22 19.82 -11.15
C GLN A 282 10.90 20.06 -12.63
N ASP A 283 10.46 19.02 -13.31
CA ASP A 283 10.12 19.03 -14.74
C ASP A 283 8.77 18.35 -14.97
N SER A 284 8.17 18.61 -16.12
CA SER A 284 6.85 18.10 -16.51
C SER A 284 6.90 16.81 -17.34
N THR A 285 8.03 16.11 -17.34
CA THR A 285 8.27 14.92 -18.18
C THR A 285 8.58 13.66 -17.39
N THR A 286 9.21 13.78 -16.22
CA THR A 286 9.61 12.65 -15.38
C THR A 286 8.38 12.05 -14.70
N CYS A 287 8.04 10.82 -15.07
CA CYS A 287 6.86 10.09 -14.58
C CYS A 287 7.17 8.75 -13.89
N SER A 288 8.45 8.39 -13.73
CA SER A 288 8.85 7.17 -13.04
C SER A 288 10.20 7.32 -12.33
N LEU A 289 10.42 6.50 -11.31
CA LEU A 289 11.68 6.40 -10.55
C LEU A 289 11.90 4.95 -10.11
N ILE A 290 13.10 4.41 -10.32
CA ILE A 290 13.48 3.10 -9.80
C ILE A 290 14.30 3.30 -8.53
N LEU A 291 13.87 2.69 -7.43
CA LEU A 291 14.64 2.58 -6.20
C LEU A 291 15.36 1.24 -6.20
N SER A 292 16.60 1.23 -5.73
CA SER A 292 17.37 -0.01 -5.53
C SER A 292 17.64 -0.22 -4.04
N GLY A 293 17.94 -1.46 -3.65
CA GLY A 293 18.27 -1.80 -2.27
C GLY A 293 17.06 -1.97 -1.37
N ILE A 294 15.91 -2.36 -1.94
CA ILE A 294 14.82 -2.90 -1.12
C ILE A 294 15.21 -4.25 -0.54
N THR A 295 14.55 -4.63 0.53
CA THR A 295 14.82 -5.81 1.35
C THR A 295 13.52 -6.60 1.44
N GLU A 296 13.62 -7.89 1.16
CA GLU A 296 12.57 -8.88 1.40
C GLU A 296 11.91 -8.72 2.79
N GLY A 297 10.60 -8.96 2.83
CA GLY A 297 9.79 -8.99 4.04
C GLY A 297 9.48 -7.62 4.63
N ARG A 298 10.07 -6.54 4.09
CA ARG A 298 9.88 -5.17 4.57
C ARG A 298 8.67 -4.49 3.95
N PHE A 299 7.97 -3.71 4.76
CA PHE A 299 7.05 -2.71 4.24
C PHE A 299 7.82 -1.48 3.77
N TYR A 300 7.47 -1.01 2.58
CA TYR A 300 7.89 0.27 2.03
C TYR A 300 6.68 1.16 1.87
N TYR A 301 6.75 2.37 2.42
CA TYR A 301 5.76 3.42 2.28
C TYR A 301 6.30 4.49 1.35
N VAL A 302 5.50 4.94 0.40
CA VAL A 302 5.85 5.92 -0.63
C VAL A 302 4.85 7.05 -0.59
N THR A 303 5.36 8.27 -0.53
CA THR A 303 4.56 9.49 -0.40
C THR A 303 5.12 10.58 -1.29
N ALA A 304 4.25 11.46 -1.79
CA ALA A 304 4.66 12.60 -2.59
C ALA A 304 4.18 13.91 -1.95
N TYR A 305 5.01 14.94 -2.05
CA TYR A 305 4.70 16.31 -1.62
C TYR A 305 5.09 17.27 -2.73
N ALA A 306 4.10 17.91 -3.35
CA ALA A 306 4.33 18.99 -4.30
C ALA A 306 4.52 20.31 -3.57
N TYR A 307 5.16 21.28 -4.22
CA TYR A 307 5.33 22.62 -3.69
C TYR A 307 5.24 23.66 -4.79
N LEU A 308 4.93 24.90 -4.42
CA LEU A 308 4.90 26.08 -5.28
C LEU A 308 5.67 27.22 -4.58
N VAL A 309 6.59 27.87 -5.29
CA VAL A 309 7.36 29.01 -4.79
C VAL A 309 6.75 30.32 -5.30
N GLU A 310 6.29 31.18 -4.40
CA GLU A 310 5.71 32.50 -4.69
C GLU A 310 6.56 33.59 -4.02
N ASP A 311 7.19 34.49 -4.78
CA ASP A 311 7.84 35.72 -4.30
C ASP A 311 8.65 35.59 -2.98
N SER A 312 9.47 34.53 -2.89
CA SER A 312 10.34 34.10 -1.77
C SER A 312 9.70 33.25 -0.66
N ASP A 313 8.38 33.07 -0.67
CA ASP A 313 7.67 32.11 0.16
C ASP A 313 7.42 30.79 -0.60
N THR A 314 7.31 29.68 0.13
CA THR A 314 7.03 28.35 -0.43
C THR A 314 5.74 27.80 0.18
N SER A 315 4.79 27.43 -0.68
CA SER A 315 3.59 26.69 -0.32
C SER A 315 3.74 25.21 -0.70
N TRP A 316 3.08 24.32 0.03
CA TRP A 316 3.22 22.88 -0.11
C TRP A 316 1.86 22.22 -0.37
N SER A 317 1.83 21.13 -1.12
CA SER A 317 0.65 20.29 -1.16
C SER A 317 0.52 19.50 0.13
N VAL A 318 -0.69 19.01 0.39
CA VAL A 318 -0.84 17.89 1.33
C VAL A 318 -0.19 16.64 0.75
N GLN A 319 0.19 15.70 1.61
CA GLN A 319 0.70 14.39 1.22
C GLN A 319 -0.25 13.71 0.20
N ALA A 320 0.30 13.19 -0.89
CA ALA A 320 -0.43 12.25 -1.75
C ALA A 320 -0.88 11.01 -0.97
N PRO A 321 -1.97 10.33 -1.36
CA PRO A 321 -2.32 9.05 -0.75
C PRO A 321 -1.10 8.14 -0.67
N GLU A 322 -0.73 7.76 0.55
CA GLU A 322 0.43 6.91 0.79
C GLU A 322 0.23 5.59 0.05
N LYS A 323 1.27 5.15 -0.65
CA LYS A 323 1.33 3.83 -1.26
C LYS A 323 2.24 2.95 -0.46
N SER A 324 1.87 1.70 -0.27
CA SER A 324 2.66 0.78 0.50
C SER A 324 2.72 -0.56 -0.17
N VAL A 325 3.92 -1.14 -0.22
CA VAL A 325 4.12 -2.52 -0.64
C VAL A 325 4.85 -3.26 0.46
N ARG A 326 4.52 -4.54 0.65
CA ARG A 326 5.44 -5.49 1.27
C ARG A 326 5.97 -6.39 0.20
N TYR A 327 7.28 -6.40 0.03
CA TYR A 327 7.92 -7.22 -0.98
C TYR A 327 8.32 -8.59 -0.42
N TYR A 328 7.96 -9.66 -1.12
CA TYR A 328 8.52 -11.00 -0.93
C TYR A 328 8.93 -11.52 -2.31
N PRO A 329 10.13 -12.14 -2.45
CA PRO A 329 10.56 -12.75 -3.69
C PRO A 329 9.80 -14.07 -3.89
N VAL A 330 8.59 -13.95 -4.44
CA VAL A 330 7.75 -15.07 -4.87
C VAL A 330 7.74 -15.10 -6.38
N VAL A 331 8.17 -16.22 -6.95
CA VAL A 331 8.30 -16.38 -8.41
C VAL A 331 7.27 -17.39 -8.92
N ILE A 332 6.81 -17.19 -10.15
CA ILE A 332 6.10 -18.21 -10.92
C ILE A 332 7.16 -19.20 -11.40
N ASN A 333 7.13 -20.45 -10.94
CA ASN A 333 8.18 -21.43 -11.24
C ASN A 333 7.80 -22.41 -12.37
N GLU A 334 6.53 -22.79 -12.45
CA GLU A 334 6.04 -23.76 -13.44
C GLU A 334 4.60 -23.41 -13.87
N ILE A 335 4.29 -23.58 -15.15
CA ILE A 335 2.97 -23.30 -15.73
C ILE A 335 2.60 -24.45 -16.68
N LEU A 336 1.43 -25.08 -16.49
CA LEU A 336 0.87 -26.02 -17.45
C LEU A 336 -0.38 -25.44 -18.11
N ALA A 337 -0.26 -25.05 -19.37
CA ALA A 337 -1.36 -24.50 -20.17
C ALA A 337 -2.02 -25.53 -21.11
N ASP A 338 -1.35 -26.63 -21.44
CA ASP A 338 -1.86 -27.67 -22.34
C ASP A 338 -1.62 -29.06 -21.74
N PRO A 339 -2.51 -29.54 -20.86
CA PRO A 339 -2.43 -30.91 -20.37
C PRO A 339 -2.69 -31.92 -21.49
N ALA A 340 -1.85 -32.97 -21.61
CA ALA A 340 -1.98 -34.01 -22.63
C ALA A 340 -3.40 -34.59 -22.73
N THR A 341 -3.85 -34.95 -23.94
CA THR A 341 -5.26 -35.33 -24.18
C THR A 341 -5.73 -36.66 -23.57
N ASP A 342 -4.81 -37.53 -23.16
CA ASP A 342 -5.09 -38.80 -22.50
C ASP A 342 -4.77 -38.73 -20.99
N ILE A 343 -4.77 -39.87 -20.29
CA ILE A 343 -4.55 -39.88 -18.83
C ILE A 343 -3.16 -39.36 -18.42
N SER A 344 -2.20 -39.25 -19.34
CA SER A 344 -0.90 -38.64 -19.02
C SER A 344 -0.99 -37.14 -18.75
N GLY A 345 -2.11 -36.50 -19.07
CA GLY A 345 -2.38 -35.09 -18.77
C GLY A 345 -3.11 -34.85 -17.44
N ASP A 346 -3.32 -35.88 -16.61
CA ASP A 346 -3.87 -35.76 -15.25
C ASP A 346 -2.80 -35.19 -14.31
N ALA A 347 -2.57 -33.88 -14.42
CA ALA A 347 -1.55 -33.18 -13.66
C ALA A 347 -1.95 -32.97 -12.19
N ASN A 348 -3.26 -32.92 -11.89
CA ASN A 348 -3.72 -32.77 -10.52
C ASN A 348 -3.75 -34.09 -9.73
N GLY A 349 -3.64 -35.24 -10.41
CA GLY A 349 -3.51 -36.57 -9.80
C GLY A 349 -4.82 -37.11 -9.23
N ASP A 350 -5.97 -36.57 -9.62
CA ASP A 350 -7.28 -36.98 -9.12
C ASP A 350 -7.85 -38.23 -9.82
N GLY A 351 -7.14 -38.75 -10.82
CA GLY A 351 -7.49 -39.92 -11.60
C GLY A 351 -8.35 -39.61 -12.82
N THR A 352 -8.65 -38.33 -13.08
CA THR A 352 -9.46 -37.87 -14.21
C THR A 352 -8.75 -36.77 -14.96
N ARG A 353 -8.30 -37.07 -16.18
CA ARG A 353 -7.80 -36.01 -17.07
C ARG A 353 -8.91 -35.05 -17.53
N SER A 354 -8.65 -33.77 -17.40
CA SER A 354 -9.52 -32.63 -17.70
C SER A 354 -8.69 -31.47 -18.27
N ALA A 355 -9.06 -30.98 -19.46
CA ALA A 355 -8.27 -29.95 -20.15
C ALA A 355 -8.11 -28.66 -19.34
N SER A 356 -9.09 -28.32 -18.51
CA SER A 356 -9.12 -27.08 -17.74
C SER A 356 -8.82 -27.27 -16.25
N GLU A 357 -9.10 -28.44 -15.68
CA GLU A 357 -8.88 -28.67 -14.25
C GLU A 357 -7.42 -29.06 -13.95
N ASP A 358 -6.73 -29.66 -14.93
CA ASP A 358 -5.31 -30.02 -14.86
C ASP A 358 -4.35 -28.89 -15.24
N GLU A 359 -4.86 -27.75 -15.74
CA GLU A 359 -4.04 -26.55 -15.85
C GLU A 359 -3.57 -26.12 -14.45
N PHE A 360 -2.33 -25.68 -14.35
CA PHE A 360 -1.82 -25.15 -13.10
C PHE A 360 -0.79 -24.04 -13.26
N ILE A 361 -0.66 -23.26 -12.19
CA ILE A 361 0.42 -22.30 -11.98
C ILE A 361 1.07 -22.61 -10.63
N GLU A 362 2.38 -22.82 -10.64
CA GLU A 362 3.21 -23.03 -9.46
C GLU A 362 3.93 -21.75 -9.08
N LEU A 363 3.83 -21.38 -7.80
CA LEU A 363 4.57 -20.28 -7.20
C LEU A 363 5.54 -20.81 -6.15
N VAL A 364 6.71 -20.20 -6.05
CA VAL A 364 7.70 -20.54 -5.02
C VAL A 364 8.14 -19.29 -4.28
N ASN A 365 8.10 -19.35 -2.95
CA ASN A 365 8.71 -18.35 -2.09
C ASN A 365 10.22 -18.60 -2.00
N THR A 366 11.02 -17.85 -2.74
CA THR A 366 12.49 -18.02 -2.80
C THR A 366 13.22 -17.36 -1.62
N SER A 367 12.42 -16.81 -0.72
CA SER A 367 12.80 -15.97 0.40
C SER A 367 13.16 -16.80 1.63
N VAL A 368 13.89 -16.21 2.57
CA VAL A 368 14.25 -16.86 3.86
C VAL A 368 13.20 -16.64 4.94
N SER A 369 12.10 -15.96 4.60
CA SER A 369 11.01 -15.62 5.49
C SER A 369 9.65 -16.08 4.95
N ASP A 370 8.66 -16.14 5.82
CA ASP A 370 7.29 -16.48 5.40
C ASP A 370 6.69 -15.32 4.59
N ALA A 371 6.17 -15.62 3.41
CA ALA A 371 5.52 -14.67 2.51
C ALA A 371 4.00 -14.64 2.73
N ASP A 372 3.48 -13.50 3.17
CA ASP A 372 2.04 -13.26 3.30
C ASP A 372 1.45 -12.82 1.95
N LEU A 373 0.63 -13.70 1.37
CA LEU A 373 -0.05 -13.50 0.08
C LEU A 373 -1.50 -13.05 0.25
N SER A 374 -1.91 -12.58 1.42
CA SER A 374 -3.29 -12.14 1.67
C SER A 374 -3.78 -11.18 0.60
N SER A 375 -4.85 -11.58 -0.11
CA SER A 375 -5.48 -10.82 -1.20
C SER A 375 -4.57 -10.52 -2.40
N TRP A 376 -3.42 -11.18 -2.53
CA TRP A 376 -2.69 -11.20 -3.79
C TRP A 376 -3.53 -11.89 -4.86
N ILE A 377 -3.18 -11.64 -6.13
CA ILE A 377 -3.90 -12.17 -7.27
C ILE A 377 -2.97 -12.84 -8.28
N ILE A 378 -3.48 -13.88 -8.91
CA ILE A 378 -3.01 -14.38 -10.19
C ILE A 378 -3.94 -13.83 -11.26
N CYS A 379 -3.38 -13.20 -12.29
CA CYS A 379 -4.10 -12.53 -13.35
C CYS A 379 -3.55 -12.86 -14.73
N ASP A 380 -4.33 -12.57 -15.76
CA ASP A 380 -3.88 -12.48 -17.14
C ASP A 380 -4.48 -11.25 -17.84
N SER A 381 -4.48 -11.23 -19.17
CA SER A 381 -5.04 -10.13 -19.96
C SER A 381 -6.57 -10.04 -19.94
N GLU A 382 -7.27 -11.11 -19.59
CA GLU A 382 -8.73 -11.17 -19.56
C GLU A 382 -9.30 -10.91 -18.16
N GLY A 383 -8.54 -11.20 -17.09
CA GLY A 383 -8.94 -10.86 -15.74
C GLY A 383 -8.18 -11.55 -14.62
N ILE A 384 -8.83 -11.64 -13.46
CA ILE A 384 -8.31 -12.30 -12.26
C ILE A 384 -8.69 -13.78 -12.30
N ARG A 385 -7.69 -14.67 -12.17
CA ARG A 385 -7.87 -16.13 -12.15
C ARG A 385 -7.86 -16.70 -10.72
N HIS A 386 -7.04 -16.14 -9.84
CA HIS A 386 -7.05 -16.53 -8.43
C HIS A 386 -6.89 -15.31 -7.53
N VAL A 387 -7.64 -15.28 -6.42
CA VAL A 387 -7.44 -14.34 -5.31
C VAL A 387 -7.07 -15.17 -4.09
N PHE A 388 -5.87 -14.96 -3.58
CA PHE A 388 -5.42 -15.64 -2.37
C PHE A 388 -6.26 -15.17 -1.17
N PRO A 389 -6.90 -16.07 -0.41
CA PRO A 389 -7.67 -15.71 0.76
C PRO A 389 -6.85 -14.92 1.79
N HIS A 390 -7.51 -14.08 2.58
CA HIS A 390 -6.85 -13.40 3.69
C HIS A 390 -6.28 -14.42 4.69
N GLY A 391 -5.04 -14.21 5.13
CA GLY A 391 -4.28 -15.13 6.00
C GLY A 391 -3.49 -16.20 5.26
N THR A 392 -3.41 -16.14 3.93
CA THR A 392 -2.61 -17.08 3.13
C THR A 392 -1.13 -16.78 3.27
N VAL A 393 -0.35 -17.77 3.71
CA VAL A 393 1.10 -17.64 3.94
C VAL A 393 1.84 -18.78 3.24
N ILE A 394 2.82 -18.45 2.39
CA ILE A 394 3.83 -19.40 1.92
C ILE A 394 5.01 -19.38 2.89
N PRO A 395 5.38 -20.51 3.52
CA PRO A 395 6.61 -20.60 4.31
C PRO A 395 7.85 -20.23 3.51
N ALA A 396 8.95 -19.88 4.18
CA ALA A 396 10.26 -19.74 3.53
C ALA A 396 10.60 -21.01 2.70
N GLY A 397 10.97 -20.84 1.42
CA GLY A 397 11.21 -21.97 0.50
C GLY A 397 9.97 -22.77 0.09
N GLY A 398 8.77 -22.39 0.55
CA GLY A 398 7.54 -23.11 0.32
C GLY A 398 7.00 -22.99 -1.11
N ILE A 399 6.16 -23.94 -1.49
CA ILE A 399 5.57 -24.07 -2.83
C ILE A 399 4.05 -23.91 -2.73
N PHE A 400 3.47 -23.12 -3.63
CA PHE A 400 2.04 -23.07 -3.88
C PHE A 400 1.74 -23.61 -5.28
N VAL A 401 0.70 -24.42 -5.41
CA VAL A 401 0.16 -24.80 -6.72
C VAL A 401 -1.30 -24.39 -6.78
N VAL A 402 -1.66 -23.63 -7.80
CA VAL A 402 -3.06 -23.30 -8.10
C VAL A 402 -3.48 -24.09 -9.32
N PHE A 403 -4.40 -25.04 -9.13
CA PHE A 403 -5.03 -25.80 -10.22
C PHE A 403 -6.29 -25.11 -10.72
N GLY A 404 -6.67 -25.38 -11.97
CA GLY A 404 -7.93 -24.90 -12.55
C GLY A 404 -9.16 -25.45 -11.84
N GLY A 405 -9.12 -26.67 -11.31
CA GLY A 405 -10.26 -27.29 -10.62
C GLY A 405 -9.97 -28.72 -10.15
N GLY A 406 -11.00 -29.58 -10.19
CA GLY A 406 -10.87 -30.99 -9.82
C GLY A 406 -10.72 -31.26 -8.32
N SER A 407 -10.17 -32.43 -7.97
CA SER A 407 -9.85 -32.82 -6.59
C SER A 407 -8.38 -33.21 -6.45
N PRO A 408 -7.44 -32.24 -6.56
CA PRO A 408 -6.02 -32.51 -6.62
C PRO A 408 -5.53 -33.44 -5.50
N ASN A 409 -4.71 -34.42 -5.86
CA ASN A 409 -4.17 -35.43 -4.97
C ASN A 409 -2.70 -35.72 -5.33
N LEU A 410 -1.80 -34.91 -4.75
CA LEU A 410 -0.35 -35.01 -4.93
C LEU A 410 0.31 -35.44 -3.60
N PRO A 411 0.23 -36.73 -3.22
CA PRO A 411 0.70 -37.19 -1.90
C PRO A 411 2.21 -37.08 -1.69
N ASP A 412 2.98 -36.99 -2.79
CA ASP A 412 4.43 -36.85 -2.79
C ASP A 412 4.88 -35.39 -2.86
N SER A 413 3.95 -34.42 -2.81
CA SER A 413 4.23 -32.99 -2.83
C SER A 413 4.09 -32.36 -1.43
N ASP A 414 5.05 -31.51 -1.08
CA ASP A 414 4.96 -30.63 0.09
C ASP A 414 4.29 -29.27 -0.22
N ALA A 415 3.76 -29.10 -1.44
CA ALA A 415 3.10 -27.87 -1.84
C ALA A 415 1.76 -27.69 -1.14
N GLN A 416 1.44 -26.44 -0.82
CA GLN A 416 0.09 -26.08 -0.48
C GLN A 416 -0.72 -25.95 -1.78
N ILE A 417 -1.89 -26.60 -1.85
CA ILE A 417 -2.68 -26.72 -3.09
C ILE A 417 -3.97 -25.92 -2.98
N TYR A 418 -4.26 -25.12 -4.02
CA TYR A 418 -5.45 -24.29 -4.14
C TYR A 418 -6.14 -24.50 -5.48
N LEU A 419 -7.43 -24.17 -5.52
CA LEU A 419 -8.20 -24.09 -6.76
C LEU A 419 -8.36 -22.63 -7.19
N ALA A 420 -8.35 -22.38 -8.50
CA ALA A 420 -8.61 -21.07 -9.08
C ALA A 420 -9.95 -20.53 -8.58
N THR A 421 -9.95 -19.32 -7.97
CA THR A 421 -11.19 -18.74 -7.41
C THR A 421 -12.17 -18.31 -8.50
N SER A 422 -11.72 -18.13 -9.74
CA SER A 422 -12.58 -17.95 -10.92
C SER A 422 -13.31 -19.23 -11.35
N GLY A 423 -12.95 -20.39 -10.79
CA GLY A 423 -13.47 -21.72 -11.13
C GLY A 423 -12.70 -22.45 -12.24
N THR A 424 -11.75 -21.79 -12.89
CA THR A 424 -10.83 -22.33 -13.91
C THR A 424 -9.70 -21.33 -14.14
N LEU A 425 -8.49 -21.80 -14.48
CA LEU A 425 -7.43 -20.91 -14.95
C LEU A 425 -7.70 -20.45 -16.38
N SER A 426 -8.17 -21.36 -17.25
CA SER A 426 -8.47 -21.09 -18.67
C SER A 426 -7.25 -20.56 -19.42
N LEU A 427 -6.12 -21.25 -19.25
CA LEU A 427 -4.87 -20.86 -19.87
C LEU A 427 -4.90 -21.14 -21.38
N ASN A 428 -4.46 -20.19 -22.20
CA ASN A 428 -4.40 -20.36 -23.65
C ASN A 428 -3.12 -21.11 -24.05
N ASN A 429 -3.27 -22.30 -24.67
CA ASN A 429 -2.17 -23.18 -25.04
C ASN A 429 -1.11 -22.51 -25.95
N SER A 430 -1.55 -21.67 -26.90
CA SER A 430 -0.67 -21.12 -27.96
C SER A 430 -0.33 -19.64 -27.81
N GLY A 431 -0.62 -19.05 -26.64
CA GLY A 431 -0.08 -17.75 -26.28
C GLY A 431 -0.90 -16.98 -25.27
N GLU A 432 -0.29 -16.64 -24.14
CA GLU A 432 -0.87 -15.87 -23.05
C GLU A 432 0.21 -15.23 -22.17
N SER A 433 -0.21 -14.40 -21.22
CA SER A 433 0.62 -13.90 -20.14
C SER A 433 -0.07 -14.09 -18.80
N VAL A 434 0.64 -14.63 -17.82
CA VAL A 434 0.20 -14.75 -16.42
C VAL A 434 1.02 -13.83 -15.55
N CYS A 435 0.36 -13.09 -14.67
CA CYS A 435 0.95 -12.19 -13.69
C CYS A 435 0.61 -12.59 -12.25
N LEU A 436 1.59 -12.46 -11.35
CA LEU A 436 1.41 -12.44 -9.92
C LEU A 436 1.45 -10.98 -9.44
N ARG A 437 0.37 -10.53 -8.78
CA ARG A 437 0.29 -9.17 -8.23
C ARG A 437 -0.12 -9.17 -6.77
N THR A 438 0.34 -8.16 -6.04
CA THR A 438 -0.16 -7.83 -4.71
C THR A 438 -1.61 -7.31 -4.77
N HIS A 439 -2.26 -7.18 -3.61
CA HIS A 439 -3.62 -6.63 -3.50
C HIS A 439 -3.77 -5.19 -4.03
N ASP A 440 -2.70 -4.40 -4.01
CA ASP A 440 -2.64 -3.04 -4.56
C ASP A 440 -2.14 -3.00 -6.02
N SER A 441 -2.12 -4.16 -6.68
CA SER A 441 -1.79 -4.36 -8.09
C SER A 441 -0.33 -4.14 -8.46
N THR A 442 0.60 -4.15 -7.50
CA THR A 442 2.05 -4.19 -7.79
C THR A 442 2.41 -5.53 -8.42
N LEU A 443 3.07 -5.49 -9.58
CA LEU A 443 3.60 -6.69 -10.24
C LEU A 443 4.79 -7.25 -9.46
N ILE A 444 4.74 -8.55 -9.17
CA ILE A 444 5.80 -9.28 -8.49
C ILE A 444 6.53 -10.19 -9.48
N ASP A 445 5.80 -10.95 -10.28
CA ASP A 445 6.37 -11.77 -11.35
C ASP A 445 5.37 -11.91 -12.51
N GLN A 446 5.88 -12.14 -13.71
CA GLN A 446 5.09 -12.37 -14.91
C GLN A 446 5.83 -13.29 -15.87
N HIS A 447 5.06 -14.17 -16.52
CA HIS A 447 5.55 -14.93 -17.65
C HIS A 447 4.59 -14.83 -18.83
N THR A 448 5.15 -14.78 -20.04
CA THR A 448 4.41 -14.77 -21.30
C THR A 448 4.97 -15.88 -22.17
N TRP A 449 4.09 -16.70 -22.75
CA TRP A 449 4.46 -17.78 -23.67
C TRP A 449 3.72 -17.65 -25.00
N GLY A 450 4.20 -18.37 -26.01
CA GLY A 450 3.59 -18.54 -27.32
C GLY A 450 3.22 -20.00 -27.60
N SER A 451 3.58 -20.50 -28.78
CA SER A 451 3.26 -21.87 -29.22
C SER A 451 3.95 -22.98 -28.41
N GLU A 452 4.99 -22.64 -27.65
CA GLU A 452 5.67 -23.54 -26.72
C GLU A 452 4.76 -24.02 -25.58
N GLY A 453 3.71 -23.28 -25.23
CA GLY A 453 2.73 -23.73 -24.24
C GLY A 453 1.82 -24.86 -24.72
N SER A 454 1.80 -25.16 -26.03
CA SER A 454 0.91 -26.17 -26.64
C SER A 454 1.65 -27.46 -26.99
N GLN A 455 2.40 -27.98 -26.04
CA GLN A 455 3.30 -29.13 -26.24
C GLN A 455 2.99 -30.29 -25.29
N ASP A 456 1.75 -30.39 -24.82
CA ASP A 456 1.27 -31.44 -23.90
C ASP A 456 2.13 -31.56 -22.61
N GLN A 457 2.71 -30.45 -22.15
CA GLN A 457 3.67 -30.39 -21.04
C GLN A 457 3.75 -28.99 -20.45
N SER A 458 4.31 -28.85 -19.26
CA SER A 458 4.48 -27.57 -18.60
C SER A 458 5.71 -26.81 -19.13
N LEU A 459 5.68 -25.50 -18.90
CA LEU A 459 6.84 -24.62 -18.96
C LEU A 459 7.39 -24.48 -17.54
N VAL A 460 8.69 -24.69 -17.35
CA VAL A 460 9.36 -24.61 -16.04
C VAL A 460 10.59 -23.72 -16.09
N ARG A 461 10.89 -22.98 -15.03
CA ARG A 461 12.13 -22.20 -14.93
C ARG A 461 13.36 -23.11 -14.88
N ASN A 462 14.37 -22.82 -15.70
CA ASN A 462 15.65 -23.52 -15.67
C ASN A 462 16.85 -22.57 -15.88
N PRO A 463 17.80 -22.44 -14.92
CA PRO A 463 17.82 -23.06 -13.60
C PRO A 463 16.56 -22.74 -12.78
N ALA A 464 16.13 -23.67 -11.94
CA ALA A 464 14.92 -23.50 -11.12
C ALA A 464 14.92 -22.13 -10.41
N LEU A 465 13.72 -21.54 -10.27
CA LEU A 465 13.45 -20.26 -9.57
C LEU A 465 14.00 -18.98 -10.23
N THR A 466 15.14 -19.05 -10.93
CA THR A 466 15.86 -17.87 -11.43
C THR A 466 15.96 -17.80 -12.95
N GLY A 467 15.90 -18.94 -13.63
CA GLY A 467 16.14 -19.06 -15.05
C GLY A 467 14.94 -18.68 -15.92
N PRO A 468 15.15 -18.62 -17.25
CA PRO A 468 14.05 -18.55 -18.21
C PRO A 468 13.19 -19.81 -18.15
N PHE A 469 11.97 -19.71 -18.67
CA PHE A 469 11.11 -20.86 -18.88
C PHE A 469 11.59 -21.72 -20.05
N VAL A 470 11.58 -23.03 -19.86
CA VAL A 470 11.86 -24.05 -20.88
C VAL A 470 10.74 -25.11 -20.85
N LEU A 471 10.65 -25.93 -21.90
CA LEU A 471 9.79 -27.11 -21.90
C LEU A 471 10.23 -28.09 -20.80
N HIS A 472 9.31 -28.59 -19.98
CA HIS A 472 9.65 -29.46 -18.86
C HIS A 472 10.41 -30.72 -19.25
N THR A 473 10.00 -31.37 -20.36
CA THR A 473 10.67 -32.57 -20.89
C THR A 473 12.04 -32.30 -21.51
N SER A 474 12.46 -31.03 -21.61
CA SER A 474 13.85 -30.70 -21.98
C SER A 474 14.83 -30.94 -20.82
N LEU A 475 14.33 -31.09 -19.59
CA LEU A 475 15.13 -31.47 -18.43
C LEU A 475 15.39 -32.98 -18.45
N SER A 476 16.61 -33.37 -18.07
CA SER A 476 17.02 -34.78 -18.12
C SER A 476 16.28 -35.62 -17.08
N GLY A 477 15.51 -36.62 -17.53
CA GLY A 477 14.87 -37.61 -16.64
C GLY A 477 13.61 -37.12 -15.92
N THR A 478 12.96 -36.07 -16.43
CA THR A 478 11.69 -35.56 -15.91
C THR A 478 10.49 -36.08 -16.70
N GLU A 479 9.31 -35.97 -16.09
CA GLU A 479 8.01 -36.19 -16.73
C GLU A 479 7.59 -34.92 -17.51
N ALA A 480 6.34 -34.87 -18.01
CA ALA A 480 5.82 -33.70 -18.74
C ALA A 480 5.49 -32.50 -17.84
N PHE A 481 5.45 -32.69 -16.53
CA PHE A 481 5.15 -31.67 -15.52
C PHE A 481 5.55 -32.18 -14.13
N SER A 482 5.69 -31.27 -13.16
CA SER A 482 6.03 -31.62 -11.78
C SER A 482 5.34 -30.72 -10.75
N PRO A 483 4.01 -30.61 -10.74
CA PRO A 483 3.32 -29.70 -9.83
C PRO A 483 3.68 -30.00 -8.39
N GLY A 484 4.15 -28.97 -7.70
CA GLY A 484 4.51 -29.01 -6.30
C GLY A 484 5.86 -29.67 -6.02
N ILE A 485 6.71 -29.82 -7.02
CA ILE A 485 8.07 -30.35 -6.93
C ILE A 485 9.02 -29.43 -7.70
N ILE A 486 9.91 -28.75 -6.98
CA ILE A 486 10.96 -27.94 -7.62
C ILE A 486 11.96 -28.87 -8.30
N THR A 487 11.92 -28.90 -9.62
CA THR A 487 12.82 -29.71 -10.45
C THR A 487 14.20 -29.05 -10.58
N ASN A 488 15.14 -29.43 -9.70
CA ASN A 488 16.54 -29.00 -9.77
C ASN A 488 17.36 -29.71 -10.87
N TYR A 489 16.73 -30.21 -11.94
CA TYR A 489 17.33 -31.23 -12.82
C TYR A 489 18.38 -30.73 -13.81
N GLU A 490 18.71 -29.44 -13.86
CA GLU A 490 19.90 -28.96 -14.57
C GLU A 490 20.63 -27.86 -13.77
N ASN A 491 21.08 -28.19 -12.55
CA ASN A 491 22.49 -28.00 -12.25
C ASN A 491 23.20 -29.31 -12.57
N SER A 492 23.18 -29.77 -13.83
CA SER A 492 24.39 -30.46 -14.25
C SER A 492 25.46 -29.41 -14.02
N LEU A 493 26.43 -29.73 -13.15
CA LEU A 493 27.67 -28.96 -13.13
C LEU A 493 28.05 -28.75 -14.61
N PRO A 494 28.80 -27.69 -14.97
CA PRO A 494 29.33 -27.57 -16.31
C PRO A 494 30.29 -28.73 -16.66
N VAL A 495 30.27 -29.84 -15.92
CA VAL A 495 31.03 -31.06 -16.06
C VAL A 495 30.15 -32.30 -15.76
N SER A 496 30.35 -33.36 -16.54
CA SER A 496 29.93 -34.72 -16.16
C SER A 496 31.09 -35.38 -15.42
N LEU A 497 30.93 -35.79 -14.16
CA LEU A 497 32.00 -36.39 -13.35
C LEU A 497 31.91 -37.92 -13.36
N SER A 498 33.02 -38.62 -13.64
CA SER A 498 33.10 -40.07 -13.43
C SER A 498 33.72 -40.45 -12.10
N THR A 499 34.59 -39.62 -11.53
CA THR A 499 35.16 -39.84 -10.20
C THR A 499 35.41 -38.52 -9.48
N PHE A 500 35.27 -38.53 -8.16
CA PHE A 500 35.76 -37.51 -7.24
C PHE A 500 36.20 -38.22 -5.96
N SER A 501 37.45 -38.04 -5.54
CA SER A 501 38.04 -38.75 -4.41
C SER A 501 38.98 -37.84 -3.62
N GLY A 502 39.01 -38.03 -2.30
CA GLY A 502 39.95 -37.39 -1.40
C GLY A 502 40.73 -38.44 -0.62
N ALA A 503 42.06 -38.34 -0.62
CA ALA A 503 42.94 -39.18 0.18
C ALA A 503 43.70 -38.34 1.21
N ALA A 504 43.40 -38.56 2.49
CA ALA A 504 44.10 -37.91 3.59
C ALA A 504 45.46 -38.58 3.85
N SER A 505 46.50 -37.77 4.07
CA SER A 505 47.81 -38.23 4.52
C SER A 505 48.38 -37.24 5.54
N ALA A 506 48.58 -37.66 6.78
CA ALA A 506 49.09 -36.87 7.91
C ALA A 506 48.44 -35.47 8.08
N TYR A 507 48.87 -34.48 7.28
CA TYR A 507 48.43 -33.08 7.30
C TYR A 507 47.95 -32.55 5.93
N THR A 508 47.82 -33.40 4.90
CA THR A 508 47.37 -33.03 3.55
C THR A 508 46.17 -33.85 3.11
N VAL A 509 45.36 -33.28 2.20
CA VAL A 509 44.27 -33.99 1.54
C VAL A 509 44.51 -33.89 0.05
N HIS A 510 44.79 -35.03 -0.59
CA HIS A 510 44.91 -35.09 -2.04
C HIS A 510 43.53 -35.31 -2.65
N LEU A 511 43.01 -34.31 -3.35
CA LEU A 511 41.80 -34.42 -4.15
C LEU A 511 42.16 -34.88 -5.56
N SER A 512 41.35 -35.77 -6.12
CA SER A 512 41.42 -36.16 -7.52
C SER A 512 40.03 -36.38 -8.08
N TRP A 513 39.77 -35.81 -9.26
CA TRP A 513 38.50 -35.96 -9.96
C TRP A 513 38.68 -36.06 -11.46
N VAL A 514 37.69 -36.66 -12.11
CA VAL A 514 37.68 -36.90 -13.55
C VAL A 514 36.37 -36.41 -14.13
N THR A 515 36.46 -35.53 -15.12
CA THR A 515 35.34 -35.11 -15.95
C THR A 515 35.30 -35.97 -17.22
N GLU A 516 34.13 -36.47 -17.61
CA GLU A 516 33.90 -37.17 -18.89
C GLU A 516 33.46 -36.21 -20.00
N SER A 517 32.88 -35.06 -19.62
CA SER A 517 32.57 -33.95 -20.50
C SER A 517 32.51 -32.66 -19.69
N GLU A 518 32.68 -31.52 -20.35
CA GLU A 518 32.51 -30.18 -19.80
C GLU A 518 31.70 -29.31 -20.79
N THR A 519 30.91 -28.36 -20.30
CA THR A 519 30.10 -27.41 -21.06
C THR A 519 30.33 -26.02 -20.48
N GLU A 520 31.01 -25.16 -21.23
CA GLU A 520 31.38 -23.79 -20.80
C GLU A 520 32.09 -23.72 -19.44
N ASN A 521 32.80 -24.78 -19.05
CA ASN A 521 33.47 -24.84 -17.75
C ASN A 521 34.68 -23.90 -17.70
N ALA A 522 34.59 -22.86 -16.87
CA ALA A 522 35.70 -21.95 -16.60
C ALA A 522 36.78 -22.57 -15.71
N GLY A 523 36.39 -23.51 -14.84
CA GLY A 523 37.27 -24.24 -13.92
C GLY A 523 36.71 -24.37 -12.51
N PHE A 524 37.54 -24.86 -11.61
CA PHE A 524 37.16 -25.27 -10.26
C PHE A 524 37.64 -24.28 -9.19
N SER A 525 36.85 -24.15 -8.14
CA SER A 525 37.26 -23.51 -6.88
C SER A 525 37.26 -24.56 -5.78
N ILE A 526 38.34 -24.61 -5.01
CA ILE A 526 38.52 -25.54 -3.90
C ILE A 526 38.33 -24.78 -2.60
N THR A 527 37.32 -25.16 -1.83
CA THR A 527 37.07 -24.63 -0.50
C THR A 527 37.31 -25.72 0.55
N ARG A 528 37.57 -25.30 1.78
CA ARG A 528 37.64 -26.17 2.95
C ARG A 528 36.79 -25.58 4.06
N GLN A 529 35.92 -26.41 4.61
CA GLN A 529 35.07 -26.06 5.75
C GLN A 529 35.42 -26.96 6.94
N TYR A 530 35.42 -26.39 8.14
CA TYR A 530 35.54 -27.12 9.39
C TYR A 530 34.21 -27.01 10.15
N GLU A 531 33.52 -28.13 10.37
CA GLU A 531 32.20 -28.17 11.04
C GLU A 531 31.23 -27.14 10.45
N GLU A 532 30.68 -26.24 11.27
CA GLU A 532 29.70 -25.21 10.90
C GLU A 532 30.34 -23.84 10.55
N GLU A 533 31.67 -23.76 10.39
CA GLU A 533 32.33 -22.51 9.99
C GLU A 533 32.04 -22.13 8.53
N GLU A 534 32.23 -20.86 8.15
CA GLU A 534 32.16 -20.43 6.76
C GLU A 534 33.25 -21.11 5.90
N PRO A 535 32.93 -21.60 4.68
CA PRO A 535 33.91 -22.24 3.81
C PRO A 535 35.08 -21.32 3.44
N LEU A 536 36.30 -21.75 3.73
CA LEU A 536 37.52 -21.02 3.34
C LEU A 536 37.92 -21.38 1.91
N LEU A 537 38.02 -20.41 1.02
CA LEU A 537 38.58 -20.59 -0.33
C LEU A 537 40.09 -20.86 -0.25
N LEU A 538 40.51 -22.05 -0.70
CA LEU A 538 41.92 -22.46 -0.74
C LEU A 538 42.58 -22.12 -2.08
N ALA A 539 41.88 -22.35 -3.18
CA ALA A 539 42.36 -22.07 -4.54
C ALA A 539 41.19 -21.91 -5.51
N ASN A 540 41.42 -21.21 -6.61
CA ASN A 540 40.45 -21.09 -7.70
C ASN A 540 41.15 -21.12 -9.07
N PHE A 541 40.38 -21.40 -10.11
CA PHE A 541 40.87 -21.48 -11.49
C PHE A 541 41.44 -20.17 -12.06
N THR A 542 41.11 -19.02 -11.47
CA THR A 542 41.65 -17.72 -11.91
C THR A 542 43.06 -17.48 -11.41
N SER A 543 43.45 -18.11 -10.29
CA SER A 543 44.77 -17.99 -9.66
C SER A 543 45.62 -19.27 -9.76
N ASN A 544 45.00 -20.43 -9.98
CA ASN A 544 45.69 -21.71 -10.16
C ASN A 544 45.38 -22.31 -11.54
N PRO A 545 46.35 -22.34 -12.47
CA PRO A 545 46.18 -22.91 -13.81
C PRO A 545 45.76 -24.38 -13.84
N GLU A 546 46.10 -25.18 -12.82
CA GLU A 546 45.74 -26.60 -12.75
C GLU A 546 44.25 -26.84 -12.47
N LEU A 547 43.54 -25.78 -12.03
CA LEU A 547 42.11 -25.82 -11.78
C LEU A 547 41.29 -25.24 -12.94
N LYS A 548 41.93 -24.80 -14.03
CA LYS A 548 41.23 -24.21 -15.17
C LYS A 548 40.49 -25.28 -15.97
N GLY A 549 39.21 -25.01 -16.24
CA GLY A 549 38.36 -25.86 -17.06
C GLY A 549 38.68 -25.75 -18.54
N TYR A 550 38.16 -26.68 -19.33
CA TYR A 550 38.41 -26.75 -20.77
C TYR A 550 37.30 -26.11 -21.61
N GLY A 551 36.39 -25.34 -20.99
CA GLY A 551 35.23 -24.78 -21.67
C GLY A 551 34.23 -25.89 -22.03
N SER A 552 33.87 -26.00 -23.31
CA SER A 552 32.99 -27.06 -23.81
C SER A 552 33.79 -28.17 -24.49
N THR A 553 33.80 -29.36 -23.92
CA THR A 553 34.55 -30.53 -24.40
C THR A 553 33.81 -31.83 -24.04
N THR A 554 33.94 -32.85 -24.88
CA THR A 554 33.50 -34.23 -24.56
C THR A 554 34.69 -35.14 -24.27
N GLU A 555 35.89 -34.56 -24.17
CA GLU A 555 37.09 -35.30 -23.79
C GLU A 555 37.16 -35.47 -22.27
N ARG A 556 37.69 -36.62 -21.86
CA ARG A 556 37.92 -36.92 -20.45
C ARG A 556 39.10 -36.09 -19.93
N HIS A 557 38.91 -35.34 -18.85
CA HIS A 557 39.98 -34.61 -18.16
C HIS A 557 40.15 -35.07 -16.71
N VAL A 558 41.39 -35.06 -16.24
CA VAL A 558 41.77 -35.49 -14.87
C VAL A 558 42.38 -34.31 -14.14
N TYR A 559 41.90 -34.07 -12.93
CA TYR A 559 42.33 -32.97 -12.08
C TYR A 559 42.83 -33.48 -10.74
N HIS A 560 43.74 -32.72 -10.15
CA HIS A 560 44.32 -32.99 -8.84
C HIS A 560 44.51 -31.69 -8.04
N PHE A 561 44.35 -31.78 -6.72
CA PHE A 561 44.66 -30.68 -5.80
C PHE A 561 45.20 -31.25 -4.47
N THR A 562 46.10 -30.54 -3.77
CA THR A 562 46.72 -31.01 -2.51
C THR A 562 46.69 -29.94 -1.44
#